data_AF-K1UD87-F1
#
_entry.id   AF-K1UD87-F1
#
_cell.length_a   1.000
_cell.length_b   1.000
_cell.length_c   1.000
_cell.angle_alpha   90.00
_cell.angle_beta   90.00
_cell.angle_gamma   90.00
#
_symmetry.space_group_name_H-M   'P 1'
#
loop_
_entity.id
_entity.type
_entity.pdbx_description
1 polymer ?
#
loop_
_entity_poly.entity_id
_entity_poly.type
_entity_poly.pdbx_seq_one_letter_code
_entity_poly.pdbx_strand_id
1 'polypeptide(L)'
;YMRRMKAMSQFQAGMNFYGQMPDSYNIVLNSDHALVKKVLEDAEANTAETLKPILAEIKGQEARLAVLHQEQNKKKPEEITQQEKDDVHNTEKAISDEKAKRNEIISGYAKNNNIVHQLIDLALLQNGMLKGASLDAFLKRSVDMIK
;
A
#
# COMPACT_ATOMS: atom_id res chain seq x y z
N TYR A 1 20.28 5.22 -3.50
CA TYR A 1 21.19 5.41 -4.65
C TYR A 1 20.49 6.16 -5.80
N MET A 2 19.35 5.65 -6.30
CA MET A 2 18.54 6.26 -7.37
C MET A 2 18.14 7.74 -7.16
N ARG A 3 17.79 8.13 -5.92
CA ARG A 3 17.43 9.52 -5.56
C ARG A 3 18.53 10.56 -5.85
N ARG A 4 19.80 10.22 -5.54
CA ARG A 4 20.93 11.14 -5.79
C ARG A 4 21.27 11.24 -7.28
N MET A 5 21.11 10.14 -8.02
CA MET A 5 21.30 10.11 -9.47
C MET A 5 20.21 10.93 -10.19
N LYS A 6 18.94 10.85 -9.75
CA LYS A 6 17.82 11.66 -10.29
C LYS A 6 17.99 13.16 -10.03
N ALA A 7 18.50 13.53 -8.85
CA ALA A 7 18.83 14.93 -8.54
C ALA A 7 19.98 15.45 -9.40
N MET A 8 21.01 14.63 -9.67
CA MET A 8 22.11 15.01 -10.58
C MET A 8 21.65 15.11 -12.05
N SER A 9 20.75 14.23 -12.50
CA SER A 9 20.21 14.29 -13.88
C SER A 9 19.34 15.53 -14.15
N GLN A 10 18.84 16.22 -13.12
CA GLN A 10 18.12 17.49 -13.28
C GLN A 10 19.05 18.65 -13.68
N PHE A 11 20.36 18.56 -13.41
CA PHE A 11 21.32 19.63 -13.70
C PHE A 11 22.23 19.34 -14.91
N GLN A 12 22.20 18.13 -15.46
CA GLN A 12 23.06 17.73 -16.57
C GLN A 12 22.23 17.30 -17.79
N ALA A 13 22.26 18.13 -18.83
CA ALA A 13 21.58 17.87 -20.10
C ALA A 13 22.18 16.62 -20.77
N GLY A 14 21.45 15.50 -20.74
CA GLY A 14 21.88 14.23 -21.36
C GLY A 14 21.42 12.95 -20.64
N MET A 15 20.99 13.03 -19.38
CA MET A 15 20.54 11.88 -18.58
C MET A 15 19.03 11.87 -18.28
N ASN A 16 18.20 12.19 -19.29
CA ASN A 16 16.73 12.16 -19.18
C ASN A 16 16.14 10.78 -18.82
N PHE A 17 16.92 9.70 -18.92
CA PHE A 17 16.48 8.34 -18.62
C PHE A 17 16.18 8.12 -17.12
N TYR A 18 16.91 8.78 -16.22
CA TYR A 18 16.74 8.60 -14.76
C TYR A 18 15.60 9.45 -14.19
N GLY A 19 15.09 10.43 -14.94
CA GLY A 19 13.96 11.27 -14.52
C GLY A 19 12.61 10.54 -14.57
N GLN A 20 12.47 9.52 -15.41
CA GLN A 20 11.22 8.77 -15.61
C GLN A 20 11.08 7.53 -14.72
N MET A 21 12.10 7.17 -13.93
CA MET A 21 11.96 6.04 -13.02
C MET A 21 11.01 6.38 -11.86
N PRO A 22 10.04 5.50 -11.55
CA PRO A 22 9.09 5.71 -10.47
C PRO A 22 9.81 5.79 -9.13
N ASP A 23 9.37 6.72 -8.29
CA ASP A 23 9.95 6.91 -6.97
C ASP A 23 9.46 5.79 -6.03
N SER A 24 10.40 5.09 -5.41
CA SER A 24 10.12 4.14 -4.33
C SER A 24 10.43 4.80 -2.99
N TYR A 25 9.45 4.76 -2.09
CA TYR A 25 9.53 5.34 -0.75
C TYR A 25 9.70 4.23 0.28
N ASN A 26 10.60 4.42 1.24
CA ASN A 26 10.72 3.55 2.40
C ASN A 26 10.38 4.36 3.65
N ILE A 27 9.37 3.92 4.40
CA ILE A 27 8.90 4.57 5.61
C ILE A 27 9.24 3.62 6.77
N VAL A 28 10.10 4.09 7.68
CA VAL A 28 10.40 3.37 8.91
C VAL A 28 9.52 3.96 10.01
N LEU A 29 8.51 3.21 10.42
CA LEU A 29 7.60 3.60 11.49
C LEU A 29 7.95 2.83 12.76
N ASN A 30 7.99 3.52 13.90
CA ASN A 30 8.05 2.86 15.19
C ASN A 30 6.63 2.43 15.62
N SER A 31 6.35 1.13 15.55
CA SER A 31 5.06 0.54 15.93
C SER A 31 4.74 0.64 17.43
N ASP A 32 5.74 0.84 18.29
CA ASP A 32 5.54 0.91 19.74
C ASP A 32 5.08 2.28 20.24
N HIS A 33 5.10 3.30 19.39
CA HIS A 33 4.70 4.65 19.78
C HIS A 33 3.19 4.73 20.07
N ALA A 34 2.81 5.38 21.18
CA ALA A 34 1.43 5.47 21.65
C ALA A 34 0.44 6.04 20.61
N LEU A 35 0.89 6.99 19.77
CA LEU A 35 0.06 7.52 18.67
C LEU A 35 -0.24 6.48 17.59
N VAL A 36 0.71 5.61 17.27
CA VAL A 36 0.51 4.55 16.26
C VAL A 36 -0.47 3.50 16.78
N LYS A 37 -0.39 3.17 18.07
CA LYS A 37 -1.35 2.27 18.74
C LYS A 37 -2.76 2.84 18.73
N LYS A 38 -2.94 4.12 19.08
CA LYS A 38 -4.24 4.80 19.01
C LYS A 38 -4.82 4.81 17.59
N VAL A 39 -4.00 5.12 16.59
CA VAL A 39 -4.44 5.11 15.18
C VAL A 39 -4.85 3.70 14.74
N LEU A 40 -4.14 2.66 15.21
CA LEU A 40 -4.46 1.27 14.94
C LEU A 40 -5.78 0.86 15.62
N GLU A 41 -5.97 1.21 16.89
CA GLU A 41 -7.21 0.96 17.64
C GLU A 41 -8.41 1.66 16.99
N ASP A 42 -8.26 2.94 16.59
CA ASP A 42 -9.30 3.67 15.86
C ASP A 42 -9.58 3.05 14.49
N ALA A 43 -8.55 2.57 13.79
CA ALA A 43 -8.71 1.91 12.50
C ALA A 43 -9.46 0.58 12.66
N GLU A 44 -9.10 -0.20 13.67
CA GLU A 44 -9.80 -1.45 13.99
C GLU A 44 -11.25 -1.16 14.38
N ALA A 45 -11.53 -0.17 15.22
CA ALA A 45 -12.91 0.17 15.60
C ALA A 45 -13.79 0.53 14.40
N ASN A 46 -13.26 1.27 13.42
CA ASN A 46 -14.04 1.76 12.28
C ASN A 46 -14.08 0.81 11.07
N THR A 47 -13.10 -0.09 10.96
CA THR A 47 -12.96 -0.95 9.77
C THR A 47 -13.05 -2.44 10.08
N ALA A 48 -12.93 -2.89 11.34
CA ALA A 48 -12.84 -4.32 11.64
C ALA A 48 -14.09 -5.11 11.23
N GLU A 49 -15.30 -4.55 11.33
CA GLU A 49 -16.52 -5.28 10.94
C GLU A 49 -16.58 -5.59 9.45
N THR A 50 -16.06 -4.69 8.61
CA THR A 50 -16.03 -4.87 7.15
C THR A 50 -14.77 -5.58 6.67
N LEU A 51 -13.64 -5.40 7.37
CA LEU A 51 -12.36 -6.01 6.99
C LEU A 51 -12.27 -7.50 7.38
N LYS A 52 -12.81 -7.90 8.53
CA LYS A 52 -12.73 -9.30 9.00
C LYS A 52 -13.28 -10.34 8.01
N PRO A 53 -14.49 -10.17 7.43
CA PRO A 53 -15.01 -11.12 6.45
C PRO A 53 -14.18 -11.11 5.14
N ILE A 54 -13.81 -9.93 4.64
CA ILE A 54 -12.99 -9.78 3.43
C ILE A 54 -11.61 -10.45 3.60
N LEU A 55 -10.97 -10.28 4.76
CA LEU A 55 -9.69 -10.91 5.06
C LEU A 55 -9.80 -12.44 5.18
N ALA A 56 -10.91 -12.94 5.72
CA ALA A 56 -11.18 -14.38 5.77
C ALA A 56 -11.40 -14.95 4.36
N GLU A 57 -12.15 -14.24 3.51
CA GLU A 57 -12.38 -14.61 2.11
C GLU A 57 -11.07 -14.60 1.30
N ILE A 58 -10.24 -13.55 1.43
CA ILE A 58 -8.92 -13.49 0.79
C ILE A 58 -8.05 -14.68 1.22
N LYS A 59 -8.00 -15.00 2.51
CA LYS A 59 -7.22 -16.15 3.00
C LYS A 59 -7.76 -17.48 2.46
N GLY A 60 -9.08 -17.63 2.37
CA GLY A 60 -9.71 -18.82 1.80
C GLY A 60 -9.38 -18.98 0.30
N GLN A 61 -9.44 -17.88 -0.46
CA GLN A 61 -9.11 -17.87 -1.88
C GLN A 61 -7.60 -18.06 -2.13
N GLU A 62 -6.72 -17.47 -1.31
CA GLU A 62 -5.27 -17.67 -1.38
C GLU A 62 -4.89 -19.12 -1.04
N ALA A 63 -5.55 -19.75 -0.05
CA ALA A 63 -5.37 -21.17 0.24
C ALA A 63 -5.83 -22.06 -0.93
N ARG A 64 -6.97 -21.73 -1.55
CA ARG A 64 -7.47 -22.44 -2.74
C ARG A 64 -6.53 -22.30 -3.92
N LEU A 65 -6.01 -21.09 -4.16
CA LEU A 65 -5.02 -20.81 -5.18
C LEU A 65 -3.71 -21.58 -4.94
N ALA A 66 -3.25 -21.67 -3.68
CA ALA A 66 -2.07 -22.44 -3.32
C ALA A 66 -2.26 -23.95 -3.57
N VAL A 67 -3.45 -24.51 -3.28
CA VAL A 67 -3.78 -25.91 -3.60
C VAL A 67 -3.80 -26.13 -5.11
N LEU A 68 -4.45 -25.24 -5.89
CA LEU A 68 -4.48 -25.32 -7.36
C LEU A 68 -3.06 -25.25 -7.96
N HIS A 69 -2.19 -24.38 -7.46
CA HIS A 69 -0.79 -24.33 -7.88
C HIS A 69 0.01 -25.57 -7.48
N GLN A 70 -0.27 -26.18 -6.32
CA GLN A 70 0.36 -27.46 -5.93
C GLN A 70 -0.11 -28.63 -6.80
N GLU A 71 -1.39 -28.65 -7.19
CA GLU A 71 -1.95 -29.66 -8.09
C GLU A 71 -1.39 -29.51 -9.51
N GLN A 72 -1.25 -28.29 -10.01
CA GLN A 72 -0.59 -28.01 -11.29
C GLN A 72 0.89 -28.39 -11.30
N ASN A 73 1.62 -28.19 -10.21
CA ASN A 73 3.03 -28.58 -10.09
C ASN A 73 3.25 -30.10 -10.06
N LYS A 74 2.22 -30.90 -9.73
CA LYS A 74 2.30 -32.38 -9.73
C LYS A 74 1.95 -33.00 -11.08
N LYS A 75 1.33 -32.24 -12.00
CA LYS A 75 0.97 -32.70 -13.34
C LYS A 75 2.02 -32.23 -14.36
N LYS A 76 2.22 -32.99 -15.45
CA LYS A 76 3.10 -32.56 -16.54
C LYS A 76 2.47 -31.33 -17.24
N PRO A 77 3.26 -30.39 -17.79
CA PRO A 77 2.76 -29.16 -18.43
C PRO A 77 1.73 -29.39 -19.56
N GLU A 78 1.71 -30.60 -20.13
CA GLU A 78 0.85 -31.03 -21.24
C GLU A 78 -0.56 -31.46 -20.80
N GLU A 79 -0.81 -31.70 -19.50
CA GLU A 79 -2.12 -32.11 -18.95
C GLU A 79 -2.89 -30.96 -18.27
N ILE A 80 -2.33 -29.75 -18.22
CA ILE A 80 -3.03 -28.59 -17.67
C ILE A 80 -4.17 -28.21 -18.62
N THR A 81 -5.37 -28.68 -18.29
CA THR A 81 -6.59 -28.36 -19.01
C THR A 81 -6.88 -26.86 -18.97
N GLN A 82 -7.51 -26.35 -20.02
CA GLN A 82 -7.88 -24.93 -20.14
C GLN A 82 -8.73 -24.44 -18.94
N GLN A 83 -9.55 -25.35 -18.38
CA GLN A 83 -10.34 -25.12 -17.17
C GLN A 83 -9.48 -24.84 -15.93
N GLU A 84 -8.35 -25.51 -15.73
CA GLU A 84 -7.46 -25.26 -14.58
C GLU A 84 -6.74 -23.91 -14.71
N LYS A 85 -6.47 -23.44 -15.93
CA LYS A 85 -5.92 -22.10 -16.18
C LYS A 85 -6.96 -21.02 -15.96
N ASP A 86 -8.19 -21.25 -16.40
CA ASP A 86 -9.31 -20.34 -16.20
C ASP A 86 -9.69 -20.24 -14.71
N ASP A 87 -9.64 -21.34 -13.96
CA ASP A 87 -9.92 -21.35 -12.52
C ASP A 87 -8.85 -20.62 -11.71
N VAL A 88 -7.57 -20.77 -12.06
CA VAL A 88 -6.50 -19.97 -11.45
C VAL A 88 -6.69 -18.49 -11.77
N HIS A 89 -6.93 -18.13 -13.04
CA HIS A 89 -7.14 -16.74 -13.43
C HIS A 89 -8.37 -16.11 -12.77
N ASN A 90 -9.47 -16.85 -12.67
CA ASN A 90 -10.69 -16.40 -12.00
C ASN A 90 -10.46 -16.22 -10.49
N THR A 91 -9.70 -17.12 -9.87
CA THR A 91 -9.36 -17.01 -8.44
C THR A 91 -8.40 -15.84 -8.19
N GLU A 92 -7.40 -15.62 -9.04
CA GLU A 92 -6.51 -14.45 -8.98
C GLU A 92 -7.28 -13.14 -9.14
N LYS A 93 -8.22 -13.11 -10.09
CA LYS A 93 -9.07 -11.95 -10.33
C LYS A 93 -9.97 -11.66 -9.12
N ALA A 94 -10.60 -12.69 -8.55
CA ALA A 94 -11.40 -12.56 -7.33
C ALA A 94 -10.55 -12.04 -6.14
N ILE A 95 -9.33 -12.55 -5.97
CA ILE A 95 -8.39 -12.07 -4.94
C ILE A 95 -8.01 -10.60 -5.21
N SER A 96 -7.77 -10.23 -6.46
CA SER A 96 -7.46 -8.84 -6.83
C SER A 96 -8.63 -7.91 -6.55
N ASP A 97 -9.86 -8.32 -6.87
CA ASP A 97 -11.07 -7.54 -6.64
C ASP A 97 -11.36 -7.38 -5.15
N GLU A 98 -11.21 -8.44 -4.35
CA GLU A 98 -11.31 -8.36 -2.88
C GLU A 98 -10.20 -7.51 -2.25
N LYS A 99 -8.97 -7.58 -2.79
CA LYS A 99 -7.87 -6.69 -2.38
C LYS A 99 -8.17 -5.24 -2.75
N ALA A 100 -8.80 -4.97 -3.88
CA ALA A 100 -9.21 -3.63 -4.29
C ALA A 100 -10.29 -3.07 -3.34
N LYS A 101 -11.32 -3.86 -3.02
CA LYS A 101 -12.36 -3.49 -2.03
C LYS A 101 -11.76 -3.20 -0.66
N ARG A 102 -10.86 -4.07 -0.18
CA ARG A 102 -10.13 -3.86 1.07
C ARG A 102 -9.35 -2.53 1.05
N ASN A 103 -8.62 -2.29 -0.04
CA ASN A 103 -7.84 -1.06 -0.19
C ASN A 103 -8.74 0.18 -0.25
N GLU A 104 -9.93 0.08 -0.86
CA GLU A 104 -10.91 1.17 -0.90
C GLU A 104 -11.46 1.51 0.49
N ILE A 105 -11.80 0.50 1.30
CA ILE A 105 -12.25 0.69 2.68
C ILE A 105 -11.15 1.37 3.52
N ILE A 106 -9.92 0.86 3.42
CA ILE A 106 -8.76 1.42 4.15
C ILE A 106 -8.47 2.85 3.67
N SER A 107 -8.55 3.09 2.36
CA SER A 107 -8.37 4.41 1.74
C SER A 107 -9.46 5.40 2.21
N GLY A 108 -10.70 4.96 2.30
CA GLY A 108 -11.82 5.75 2.83
C GLY A 108 -11.59 6.18 4.27
N TYR A 109 -11.17 5.25 5.14
CA TYR A 109 -10.81 5.56 6.52
C TYR A 109 -9.61 6.51 6.59
N ALA A 110 -8.53 6.22 5.85
CA ALA A 110 -7.30 6.99 5.89
C ALA A 110 -7.46 8.43 5.36
N LYS A 111 -8.32 8.65 4.35
CA LYS A 111 -8.58 9.98 3.79
C LYS A 111 -9.05 10.99 4.82
N ASN A 112 -9.87 10.55 5.77
CA ASN A 112 -10.49 11.42 6.76
C ASN A 112 -9.71 11.50 8.08
N ASN A 113 -8.65 10.70 8.24
CA ASN A 113 -7.87 10.68 9.47
C ASN A 113 -6.69 11.66 9.39
N ASN A 114 -6.85 12.82 10.03
CA ASN A 114 -5.83 13.87 10.09
C ASN A 114 -4.52 13.40 10.74
N ILE A 115 -4.58 12.49 11.72
CA ILE A 115 -3.39 11.95 12.40
C ILE A 115 -2.57 11.10 11.44
N VAL A 116 -3.22 10.29 10.59
CA VAL A 116 -2.55 9.47 9.57
C VAL A 116 -1.79 10.35 8.58
N HIS A 117 -2.43 11.41 8.05
CA HIS A 117 -1.77 12.38 7.17
C HIS A 117 -0.56 13.01 7.84
N GLN A 118 -0.68 13.36 9.13
CA GLN A 118 0.40 14.01 9.87
C GLN A 118 1.59 13.09 10.16
N LEU A 119 1.34 11.80 10.42
CA LEU A 119 2.41 10.82 10.54
C LEU A 119 3.16 10.63 9.22
N ILE A 120 2.45 10.62 8.09
CA ILE A 120 3.05 10.52 6.75
C ILE A 120 3.90 11.76 6.47
N ASP A 121 3.35 12.95 6.69
CA ASP A 121 4.08 14.20 6.46
C ASP A 121 5.30 14.33 7.36
N LEU A 122 5.22 13.91 8.62
CA LEU A 122 6.36 13.92 9.54
C LEU A 122 7.46 12.95 9.05
N ALA A 123 7.09 11.77 8.53
CA ALA A 123 8.04 10.86 7.91
C ALA A 123 8.67 11.45 6.63
N LEU A 124 7.89 12.17 5.82
CA LEU A 124 8.39 12.88 4.64
C LEU A 124 9.31 14.05 5.02
N LEU A 125 9.00 14.76 6.09
CA LEU A 125 9.80 15.87 6.62
C LEU A 125 11.14 15.36 7.16
N GLN A 126 11.14 14.28 7.94
CA GLN A 126 12.36 13.64 8.44
C GLN A 126 13.30 13.22 7.28
N ASN A 127 12.73 12.81 6.15
CA ASN A 127 13.50 12.46 4.94
C ASN A 127 13.86 13.67 4.06
N GLY A 128 13.51 14.89 4.46
CA GLY A 128 13.75 16.13 3.71
C GLY A 128 12.95 16.22 2.40
N MET A 129 11.85 15.46 2.29
CA MET A 129 11.02 15.35 1.08
C MET A 129 9.76 16.21 1.13
N LEU A 130 9.35 16.65 2.32
CA LEU A 130 8.22 17.57 2.47
C LEU A 130 8.65 19.01 2.16
N LYS A 131 8.23 19.55 1.01
CA LYS A 131 8.58 20.89 0.54
C LYS A 131 7.42 21.56 -0.18
N GLY A 132 7.46 22.90 -0.26
CA GLY A 132 6.49 23.72 -0.99
C GLY A 132 5.07 23.57 -0.43
N ALA A 133 4.08 23.46 -1.31
CA ALA A 133 2.67 23.40 -0.95
C ALA A 133 2.32 22.28 0.05
N SER A 134 3.03 21.14 -0.02
CA SER A 134 2.81 20.03 0.93
C SER A 134 3.29 20.37 2.35
N LEU A 135 4.35 21.17 2.49
CA LEU A 135 4.84 21.67 3.78
C LEU A 135 3.86 22.69 4.38
N ASP A 136 3.34 23.60 3.56
CA ASP A 136 2.36 24.60 4.02
C ASP A 136 1.06 23.93 4.50
N ALA A 137 0.58 22.92 3.76
CA ALA A 137 -0.57 22.12 4.16
C ALA A 137 -0.34 21.37 5.48
N PHE A 138 0.86 20.81 5.68
CA PHE A 138 1.25 20.18 6.93
C PHE A 138 1.29 21.16 8.10
N LEU A 139 1.86 22.36 7.92
CA LEU A 139 1.92 23.39 8.96
C LEU A 139 0.51 23.85 9.35
N LYS A 140 -0.35 24.11 8.36
CA LYS A 140 -1.74 24.49 8.61
C LYS A 140 -2.49 23.44 9.43
N ARG A 141 -2.41 22.16 9.01
CA ARG A 141 -3.00 21.04 9.78
C ARG A 141 -2.43 20.93 11.19
N SER A 142 -1.11 21.10 11.35
CA SER A 142 -0.46 21.04 12.68
C SER A 142 -1.00 22.12 13.61
N VAL A 143 -1.17 23.35 13.10
CA VAL A 143 -1.71 24.47 13.88
C VAL A 143 -3.18 24.24 14.23
N ASP A 144 -3.98 23.75 13.28
CA ASP A 144 -5.41 23.47 13.52
C ASP A 144 -5.63 22.33 14.53
N MET A 145 -4.68 21.38 14.66
CA MET A 145 -4.74 20.28 15.63
C MET A 145 -4.31 20.66 17.05
N ILE A 146 -3.57 21.77 17.21
CA ILE A 146 -3.08 22.25 18.52
C ILE A 146 -4.07 23.24 19.17
N LYS A 147 -4.94 23.87 18.37
CA LYS A 147 -6.01 24.76 18.85
C LYS A 147 -7.14 23.97 19.51
#